data_AF-A0AAU7IAQ7-F1
#
_entry.id   AF-A0AAU7IAQ7-F1
#
_cell.length_a   1.000
_cell.length_b   1.000
_cell.length_c   1.000
_cell.angle_alpha   90.00
_cell.angle_beta   90.00
_cell.angle_gamma   90.00
#
_symmetry.space_group_name_H-M   'P 1'
#
loop_
_entity.id
_entity.type
_entity.pdbx_description
1 polymer ?
#
loop_
_entity_poly.entity_id
_entity_poly.type
_entity_poly.pdbx_seq_one_letter_code
_entity_poly.pdbx_strand_id
1 'polypeptide(L)'
;MKKGSALKIIIGAISLCAIAACTKKTPSQVIYRYDDNRYLELKGFDCEGALWYHDTRRNIHKELVNGVYSTYQIFSGVYIHPSDKYILIPRWEPGAYKISKDYGQTWQVASYLSPFQGQEINSDGNMVDRPEGKEIKRVVVVNNQAFITTSKNHLYMSSYPFDDPRLKPGGPGIDYKYFDDTYYLYRPGKHKSSGEYVNAHIRPESPGYAWGMVIFMKKGLDNLVESEKANYQNLPDKEPEVVGYKGWTRMHCDLNAGK
;
A
#
# COMPACT_ATOMS: atom_id res chain seq x y z
N MET A 1 68.73 56.16 -26.41
CA MET A 1 69.15 54.74 -26.36
C MET A 1 68.36 54.08 -25.23
N LYS A 2 67.15 53.56 -25.48
CA LYS A 2 66.84 52.17 -25.90
C LYS A 2 67.58 51.09 -25.09
N LYS A 3 66.89 50.47 -24.13
CA LYS A 3 66.54 49.03 -24.11
C LYS A 3 65.98 48.66 -22.73
N GLY A 4 64.69 48.34 -22.68
CA GLY A 4 64.04 47.68 -21.55
C GLY A 4 62.91 46.83 -22.12
N SER A 5 63.10 45.52 -22.08
CA SER A 5 62.29 44.49 -22.75
C SER A 5 60.86 44.46 -22.20
N ALA A 6 59.87 44.67 -23.06
CA ALA A 6 58.46 44.47 -22.73
C ALA A 6 58.10 42.99 -22.93
N LEU A 7 58.03 42.24 -21.83
CA LEU A 7 57.53 40.88 -21.77
C LEU A 7 56.01 40.91 -22.02
N LYS A 8 55.56 40.45 -23.20
CA LYS A 8 54.14 40.30 -23.50
C LYS A 8 53.61 39.04 -22.80
N ILE A 9 52.93 39.22 -21.68
CA ILE A 9 52.13 38.15 -21.06
C ILE A 9 50.81 38.08 -21.83
N ILE A 10 50.66 37.06 -22.67
CA ILE A 10 49.38 36.69 -23.26
C ILE A 10 48.56 36.06 -22.13
N ILE A 11 47.65 36.84 -21.55
CA ILE A 11 46.62 36.32 -20.65
C ILE A 11 45.62 35.57 -21.53
N GLY A 12 45.84 34.26 -21.66
CA GLY A 12 44.83 33.36 -22.20
C GLY A 12 43.60 33.42 -21.30
N ALA A 13 42.50 33.96 -21.81
CA ALA A 13 41.20 33.81 -21.19
C ALA A 13 40.84 32.32 -21.27
N ILE A 14 41.23 31.55 -20.26
CA ILE A 14 40.63 30.25 -19.98
C ILE A 14 39.20 30.58 -19.58
N SER A 15 38.32 30.54 -20.58
CA SER A 15 36.89 30.53 -20.37
C SER A 15 36.60 29.33 -19.49
N LEU A 16 36.42 29.57 -18.18
CA LEU A 16 35.70 28.66 -17.32
C LEU A 16 34.30 28.57 -17.89
N CYS A 17 34.09 27.68 -18.87
CA CYS A 17 32.79 27.10 -19.10
C CYS A 17 32.37 26.51 -17.76
N ALA A 18 31.44 27.19 -17.11
CA ALA A 18 30.82 26.79 -15.88
C ALA A 18 30.39 25.33 -16.03
N ILE A 19 31.00 24.43 -15.25
CA ILE A 19 30.53 23.07 -15.04
C ILE A 19 29.30 23.11 -14.12
N ALA A 20 28.46 24.14 -14.23
CA ALA A 20 27.05 24.08 -13.89
C ALA A 20 26.31 23.44 -15.07
N ALA A 21 26.80 22.28 -15.54
CA ALA A 21 26.11 21.46 -16.50
C ALA A 21 24.84 20.93 -15.82
N CYS A 22 23.72 21.62 -16.09
CA CYS A 22 22.35 21.13 -16.10
C CYS A 22 22.09 19.89 -15.21
N THR A 23 21.96 20.07 -13.90
CA THR A 23 21.23 19.07 -13.11
C THR A 23 19.77 19.16 -13.53
N LYS A 24 19.37 18.27 -14.43
CA LYS A 24 17.99 18.12 -14.91
C LYS A 24 17.08 18.02 -13.68
N LYS A 25 16.30 19.07 -13.42
CA LYS A 25 15.42 19.12 -12.24
C LYS A 25 14.45 17.95 -12.32
N THR A 26 14.41 17.11 -11.28
CA THR A 26 13.47 16.00 -11.21
C THR A 26 12.05 16.53 -11.39
N PRO A 27 11.31 16.05 -12.40
CA PRO A 27 9.98 16.56 -12.68
C PRO A 27 9.04 16.18 -11.54
N SER A 28 8.07 17.06 -11.28
CA SER A 28 7.03 16.84 -10.29
C SER A 28 5.67 16.85 -10.95
N GLN A 29 4.82 15.88 -10.62
CA GLN A 29 3.53 15.68 -11.25
C GLN A 29 2.47 15.34 -10.21
N VAL A 30 1.30 15.97 -10.30
CA VAL A 30 0.12 15.48 -9.56
C VAL A 30 -0.38 14.24 -10.26
N ILE A 31 -0.22 13.08 -9.63
CA ILE A 31 -0.58 11.79 -10.23
C ILE A 31 -1.97 11.29 -9.83
N TYR A 32 -2.56 11.86 -8.77
CA TYR A 32 -3.90 11.51 -8.33
C TYR A 32 -4.53 12.64 -7.55
N ARG A 33 -5.82 12.92 -7.76
CA ARG A 33 -6.61 13.86 -6.96
C ARG A 33 -7.77 13.13 -6.31
N TYR A 34 -7.81 13.15 -4.97
CA TYR A 34 -8.93 12.58 -4.22
C TYR A 34 -10.14 13.52 -4.27
N ASP A 35 -9.86 14.82 -4.17
CA ASP A 35 -10.80 15.94 -4.21
C ASP A 35 -10.01 17.25 -4.45
N ASP A 36 -10.64 18.41 -4.23
CA ASP A 36 -10.02 19.72 -4.44
C ASP A 36 -8.84 20.03 -3.49
N ASN A 37 -8.77 19.36 -2.34
CA ASN A 37 -7.79 19.65 -1.29
C ASN A 37 -6.71 18.57 -1.15
N ARG A 38 -7.02 17.34 -1.57
CA ARG A 38 -6.17 16.16 -1.36
C ARG A 38 -5.64 15.60 -2.66
N TYR A 39 -4.33 15.40 -2.74
CA TYR A 39 -3.69 14.85 -3.94
C TYR A 39 -2.39 14.09 -3.65
N LEU A 40 -1.99 13.23 -4.59
CA LEU A 40 -0.68 12.60 -4.62
C LEU A 40 0.21 13.30 -5.65
N GLU A 41 1.45 13.56 -5.25
CA GLU A 41 2.48 14.11 -6.11
C GLU A 41 3.62 13.10 -6.25
N LEU A 42 4.04 12.85 -7.50
CA LEU A 42 5.19 12.03 -7.84
C LEU A 42 6.34 12.93 -8.27
N LYS A 43 7.52 12.71 -7.69
CA LYS A 43 8.78 13.35 -8.09
C LYS A 43 9.71 12.28 -8.62
N GLY A 44 9.83 12.19 -9.94
CA GLY A 44 10.61 11.15 -10.60
C GLY A 44 10.31 11.01 -12.08
N PHE A 45 10.90 10.02 -12.73
CA PHE A 45 10.84 9.80 -14.17
C PHE A 45 10.06 8.52 -14.48
N ASP A 46 9.52 8.40 -15.69
CA ASP A 46 8.88 7.16 -16.17
C ASP A 46 7.78 6.62 -15.22
N CYS A 47 7.06 7.54 -14.57
CA CYS A 47 6.01 7.22 -13.59
C CYS A 47 6.48 6.43 -12.37
N GLU A 48 7.74 6.64 -12.03
CA GLU A 48 8.43 6.04 -10.91
C GLU A 48 9.25 7.09 -10.13
N GLY A 49 9.24 7.05 -8.80
CA GLY A 49 10.07 7.93 -7.97
C GLY A 49 9.58 8.15 -6.55
N ALA A 50 9.84 9.34 -6.01
CA ALA A 50 9.40 9.73 -4.67
C ALA A 50 7.91 10.09 -4.67
N LEU A 51 7.18 9.65 -3.65
CA LEU A 51 5.75 9.87 -3.50
C LEU A 51 5.45 10.80 -2.33
N TRP A 52 4.61 11.79 -2.57
CA TRP A 52 4.14 12.75 -1.58
C TRP A 52 2.61 12.75 -1.50
N TYR A 53 2.10 12.88 -0.27
CA TYR A 53 0.69 13.14 0.00
C TYR A 53 0.49 14.56 0.51
N HIS A 54 -0.54 15.21 -0.01
CA HIS A 54 -0.91 16.57 0.32
C HIS A 54 -2.39 16.64 0.72
N ASP A 55 -2.70 17.32 1.82
CA ASP A 55 -4.05 17.78 2.20
C ASP A 55 -3.96 19.25 2.60
N THR A 56 -4.39 20.15 1.70
CA THR A 56 -4.28 21.60 1.90
C THR A 56 -5.17 22.09 3.04
N ARG A 57 -6.38 21.51 3.17
CA ARG A 57 -7.35 21.86 4.22
C ARG A 57 -6.81 21.53 5.62
N ARG A 58 -6.04 20.45 5.74
CA ARG A 58 -5.44 20.01 7.01
C ARG A 58 -3.97 20.43 7.17
N ASN A 59 -3.42 21.17 6.22
CA ASN A 59 -2.01 21.57 6.16
C ASN A 59 -1.02 20.38 6.28
N ILE A 60 -1.33 19.28 5.59
CA ILE A 60 -0.52 18.07 5.59
C ILE A 60 0.31 18.01 4.31
N HIS A 61 1.63 17.86 4.45
CA HIS A 61 2.58 17.63 3.37
C HIS A 61 3.54 16.54 3.83
N LYS A 62 3.35 15.29 3.35
CA LYS A 62 4.10 14.13 3.82
C LYS A 62 4.80 13.43 2.67
N GLU A 63 6.10 13.23 2.81
CA GLU A 63 6.84 12.29 1.98
C GLU A 63 6.51 10.87 2.44
N LEU A 64 5.97 10.06 1.53
CA LEU A 64 5.59 8.67 1.79
C LEU A 64 6.69 7.71 1.33
N VAL A 65 7.32 8.03 0.21
CA VAL A 65 8.41 7.26 -0.40
C VAL A 65 9.46 8.27 -0.85
N ASN A 66 10.71 8.09 -0.42
CA ASN A 66 11.77 9.07 -0.66
C ASN A 66 12.41 9.00 -2.06
N GLY A 67 12.17 7.92 -2.82
CA GLY A 67 12.74 7.73 -4.15
C GLY A 67 14.22 7.33 -4.18
N VAL A 68 14.91 7.25 -3.04
CA VAL A 68 16.35 6.93 -2.95
C VAL A 68 16.57 5.48 -2.49
N TYR A 69 15.94 5.08 -1.39
CA TYR A 69 16.06 3.72 -0.84
C TYR A 69 14.94 2.80 -1.29
N SER A 70 13.85 3.41 -1.76
CA SER A 70 12.71 2.73 -2.35
C SER A 70 12.03 3.67 -3.31
N THR A 71 11.38 3.09 -4.30
CA THR A 71 10.70 3.82 -5.35
C THR A 71 9.22 3.47 -5.38
N TYR A 72 8.38 4.45 -5.67
CA TYR A 72 6.96 4.26 -5.89
C TYR A 72 6.70 4.21 -7.39
N GLN A 73 6.02 3.17 -7.83
CA GLN A 73 5.55 3.01 -9.20
C GLN A 73 4.01 3.07 -9.21
N ILE A 74 3.48 3.90 -10.10
CA ILE A 74 2.06 4.21 -10.22
C ILE A 74 1.19 2.94 -10.39
N PHE A 75 0.02 2.93 -9.76
CA PHE A 75 -1.00 1.92 -10.01
C PHE A 75 -1.83 2.28 -11.26
N SER A 76 -2.03 1.31 -12.15
CA SER A 76 -2.67 1.50 -13.46
C SER A 76 -4.16 1.16 -13.51
N GLY A 77 -4.68 0.47 -12.49
CA GLY A 77 -6.09 0.09 -12.40
C GLY A 77 -7.01 1.24 -11.99
N VAL A 78 -8.27 0.90 -11.72
CA VAL A 78 -9.25 1.85 -11.19
C VAL A 78 -8.97 2.11 -9.72
N TYR A 79 -8.88 3.38 -9.33
CA TYR A 79 -8.65 3.79 -7.96
C TYR A 79 -9.69 4.85 -7.58
N ILE A 80 -10.61 4.48 -6.69
CA ILE A 80 -11.70 5.35 -6.21
C ILE A 80 -11.56 5.47 -4.70
N HIS A 81 -11.38 6.69 -4.22
CA HIS A 81 -11.05 6.92 -2.82
C HIS A 81 -11.81 8.13 -2.24
N PRO A 82 -13.10 7.96 -1.87
CA PRO A 82 -13.88 8.98 -1.17
C PRO A 82 -13.52 9.15 0.31
N SER A 83 -13.00 8.11 0.99
CA SER A 83 -12.69 8.20 2.43
C SER A 83 -11.59 9.22 2.73
N ASP A 84 -11.69 9.93 3.85
CA ASP A 84 -10.66 10.89 4.26
C ASP A 84 -9.86 10.44 5.47
N LYS A 85 -10.46 9.71 6.42
CA LYS A 85 -9.77 9.20 7.60
C LYS A 85 -8.82 8.03 7.28
N TYR A 86 -9.32 7.03 6.56
CA TYR A 86 -8.52 5.88 6.15
C TYR A 86 -8.05 6.02 4.71
N ILE A 87 -6.75 6.06 4.53
CA ILE A 87 -6.10 6.22 3.23
C ILE A 87 -5.31 4.96 2.94
N LEU A 88 -5.40 4.43 1.72
CA LEU A 88 -4.60 3.30 1.25
C LEU A 88 -4.07 3.66 -0.14
N ILE A 89 -2.76 3.62 -0.31
CA ILE A 89 -2.11 3.96 -1.59
C ILE A 89 -1.81 2.67 -2.36
N PRO A 90 -2.51 2.40 -3.49
CA PRO A 90 -2.15 1.28 -4.34
C PRO A 90 -0.86 1.58 -5.11
N ARG A 91 -0.17 0.53 -5.57
CA ARG A 91 1.05 0.62 -6.39
C ARG A 91 1.07 -0.50 -7.43
N TRP A 92 1.99 -0.44 -8.40
CA TRP A 92 2.11 -1.42 -9.49
C TRP A 92 2.20 -2.88 -9.00
N GLU A 93 3.15 -3.20 -8.13
CA GLU A 93 3.33 -4.53 -7.52
C GLU A 93 3.36 -4.41 -5.99
N PRO A 94 2.20 -4.56 -5.31
CA PRO A 94 2.14 -4.43 -3.87
C PRO A 94 2.49 -5.76 -3.19
N GLY A 95 3.61 -5.80 -2.49
CA GLY A 95 3.80 -6.75 -1.37
C GLY A 95 3.06 -6.29 -0.10
N ALA A 96 2.83 -4.98 0.01
CA ALA A 96 2.10 -4.33 1.08
C ALA A 96 1.66 -2.93 0.61
N TYR A 97 0.83 -2.25 1.39
CA TYR A 97 0.28 -0.93 1.09
C TYR A 97 0.68 0.11 2.12
N LYS A 98 0.97 1.33 1.67
CA LYS A 98 1.05 2.49 2.55
C LYS A 98 -0.37 2.88 2.95
N ILE A 99 -0.62 2.98 4.25
CA ILE A 99 -1.92 3.39 4.79
C ILE A 99 -1.80 4.52 5.79
N SER A 100 -2.87 5.28 5.96
CA SER A 100 -3.08 6.18 7.08
C SER A 100 -4.45 5.91 7.69
N LYS A 101 -4.57 6.03 9.01
CA LYS A 101 -5.83 5.86 9.76
C LYS A 101 -6.31 7.17 10.41
N ASP A 102 -5.62 8.26 10.11
CA ASP A 102 -5.71 9.56 10.79
C ASP A 102 -5.57 10.73 9.79
N TYR A 103 -6.23 10.62 8.64
CA TYR A 103 -6.33 11.69 7.63
C TYR A 103 -5.02 12.03 6.90
N GLY A 104 -4.03 11.13 6.93
CA GLY A 104 -2.71 11.32 6.34
C GLY A 104 -1.68 11.90 7.29
N GLN A 105 -1.98 12.01 8.59
CA GLN A 105 -1.05 12.57 9.57
C GLN A 105 0.10 11.60 9.87
N THR A 106 -0.23 10.33 10.11
CA THR A 106 0.72 9.25 10.27
C THR A 106 0.50 8.16 9.22
N TRP A 107 1.58 7.46 8.88
CA TRP A 107 1.58 6.46 7.83
C TRP A 107 2.17 5.16 8.33
N GLN A 108 1.49 4.06 8.02
CA GLN A 108 1.82 2.70 8.40
C GLN A 108 1.82 1.80 7.16
N VAL A 109 2.16 0.53 7.35
CA VAL A 109 2.15 -0.47 6.29
C VAL A 109 1.06 -1.49 6.60
N ALA A 110 0.15 -1.69 5.65
CA ALA A 110 -0.81 -2.77 5.68
C ALA A 110 -0.32 -3.92 4.79
N SER A 111 -0.17 -5.10 5.37
CA SER A 111 0.30 -6.30 4.65
C SER A 111 -0.86 -7.17 4.21
N TYR A 112 -0.60 -8.06 3.26
CA TYR A 112 -1.54 -9.14 3.00
C TYR A 112 -1.58 -10.12 4.17
N LEU A 113 -2.78 -10.58 4.50
CA LEU A 113 -3.02 -11.65 5.45
C LEU A 113 -3.65 -12.82 4.70
N SER A 114 -2.93 -13.94 4.69
CA SER A 114 -3.34 -15.20 4.08
C SER A 114 -3.31 -16.31 5.12
N PRO A 115 -4.21 -17.30 5.02
CA PRO A 115 -4.03 -18.59 5.68
C PRO A 115 -2.69 -19.23 5.30
N PHE A 116 -2.27 -20.25 6.07
CA PHE A 116 -1.00 -20.96 5.85
C PHE A 116 -0.84 -21.48 4.42
N GLN A 117 -1.93 -21.98 3.83
CA GLN A 117 -1.97 -22.25 2.40
C GLN A 117 -2.28 -20.94 1.66
N GLY A 118 -1.41 -20.56 0.73
CA GLY A 118 -1.67 -19.44 -0.16
C GLY A 118 -3.02 -19.58 -0.87
N GLN A 119 -3.59 -18.45 -1.24
CA GLN A 119 -4.96 -18.36 -1.78
C GLN A 119 -4.97 -18.06 -3.29
N GLU A 120 -3.80 -17.78 -3.87
CA GLU A 120 -3.64 -17.39 -5.27
C GLU A 120 -2.62 -18.27 -5.96
N ILE A 121 -2.77 -18.43 -7.27
CA ILE A 121 -1.77 -19.07 -8.13
C ILE A 121 -1.16 -17.96 -9.01
N ASN A 122 0.15 -17.75 -8.86
CA ASN A 122 0.89 -16.77 -9.63
C ASN A 122 1.14 -17.25 -11.08
N SER A 123 1.75 -16.40 -11.91
CA SER A 123 1.99 -16.73 -13.32
C SER A 123 2.97 -17.89 -13.55
N ASP A 124 3.80 -18.21 -12.56
CA ASP A 124 4.71 -19.35 -12.60
C ASP A 124 4.03 -20.66 -12.16
N GLY A 125 2.74 -20.61 -11.80
CA GLY A 125 1.98 -21.75 -11.30
C GLY A 125 2.18 -22.05 -9.82
N ASN A 126 2.84 -21.16 -9.07
CA ASN A 126 3.10 -21.33 -7.64
C ASN A 126 1.95 -20.78 -6.80
N MET A 127 1.64 -21.48 -5.70
CA MET A 127 0.70 -20.99 -4.69
C MET A 127 1.32 -19.84 -3.89
N VAL A 128 0.62 -18.71 -3.80
CA VAL A 128 1.08 -17.48 -3.15
C VAL A 128 0.00 -16.85 -2.26
N ASP A 129 0.40 -15.95 -1.37
CA ASP A 129 -0.42 -15.33 -0.32
C ASP A 129 -1.24 -14.12 -0.79
N ARG A 130 -0.99 -13.64 -2.02
CA ARG A 130 -1.55 -12.39 -2.56
C ARG A 130 -1.60 -12.43 -4.09
N PRO A 131 -2.46 -11.61 -4.73
CA PRO A 131 -2.51 -11.53 -6.18
C PRO A 131 -1.26 -10.86 -6.71
N GLU A 132 -0.92 -11.17 -7.97
CA GLU A 132 0.09 -10.40 -8.69
C GLU A 132 -0.46 -8.99 -8.97
N GLY A 133 0.40 -7.97 -8.94
CA GLY A 133 0.00 -6.58 -9.16
C GLY A 133 -0.75 -6.37 -10.48
N LYS A 134 -0.35 -7.09 -11.54
CA LYS A 134 -1.04 -7.09 -12.84
C LYS A 134 -2.48 -7.62 -12.79
N GLU A 135 -2.81 -8.45 -11.80
CA GLU A 135 -4.16 -8.99 -11.59
C GLU A 135 -5.06 -8.00 -10.85
N ILE A 136 -4.50 -7.03 -10.13
CA ILE A 136 -5.28 -6.02 -9.39
C ILE A 136 -5.90 -5.03 -10.37
N LYS A 137 -7.23 -5.05 -10.50
CA LYS A 137 -7.95 -4.19 -11.46
C LYS A 137 -8.57 -2.97 -10.85
N ARG A 138 -8.97 -3.07 -9.58
CA ARG A 138 -9.74 -2.03 -8.92
C ARG A 138 -9.40 -1.97 -7.44
N VAL A 139 -9.20 -0.76 -6.95
CA VAL A 139 -9.02 -0.43 -5.54
C VAL A 139 -10.04 0.62 -5.17
N VAL A 140 -10.90 0.32 -4.20
CA VAL A 140 -11.91 1.24 -3.68
C VAL A 140 -11.69 1.42 -2.19
N VAL A 141 -11.66 2.66 -1.73
CA VAL A 141 -11.58 2.94 -0.28
C VAL A 141 -12.76 3.81 0.11
N VAL A 142 -13.74 3.19 0.76
CA VAL A 142 -15.03 3.79 1.10
C VAL A 142 -15.44 3.36 2.49
N ASN A 143 -16.14 4.22 3.21
CA ASN A 143 -16.55 3.97 4.61
C ASN A 143 -15.39 3.57 5.52
N ASN A 144 -14.19 4.09 5.24
CA ASN A 144 -12.96 3.79 5.97
C ASN A 144 -12.55 2.30 5.91
N GLN A 145 -12.88 1.63 4.81
CA GLN A 145 -12.51 0.25 4.51
C GLN A 145 -11.94 0.19 3.09
N ALA A 146 -10.87 -0.56 2.88
CA ALA A 146 -10.33 -0.82 1.56
C ALA A 146 -10.92 -2.09 0.96
N PHE A 147 -11.13 -2.06 -0.36
CA PHE A 147 -11.56 -3.16 -1.20
C PHE A 147 -10.63 -3.23 -2.42
N ILE A 148 -10.18 -4.43 -2.75
CA ILE A 148 -9.28 -4.69 -3.87
C ILE A 148 -9.87 -5.86 -4.66
N THR A 149 -10.17 -5.61 -5.93
CA THR A 149 -10.81 -6.59 -6.82
C THR A 149 -9.86 -6.96 -7.95
N THR A 150 -9.65 -8.26 -8.11
CA THR A 150 -8.71 -8.81 -9.10
C THR A 150 -9.41 -9.15 -10.43
N SER A 151 -8.66 -9.43 -11.49
CA SER A 151 -9.21 -9.93 -12.76
C SER A 151 -9.89 -11.28 -12.66
N LYS A 152 -9.61 -12.04 -11.60
CA LYS A 152 -10.28 -13.32 -11.28
C LYS A 152 -11.56 -13.11 -10.45
N ASN A 153 -11.98 -11.86 -10.25
CA ASN A 153 -13.08 -11.46 -9.37
C ASN A 153 -12.87 -11.90 -7.90
N HIS A 154 -11.62 -12.08 -7.48
CA HIS A 154 -11.33 -12.26 -6.07
C HIS A 154 -11.45 -10.92 -5.36
N LEU A 155 -12.11 -10.93 -4.20
CA LEU A 155 -12.32 -9.77 -3.37
C LEU A 155 -11.41 -9.82 -2.15
N TYR A 156 -10.54 -8.83 -2.06
CA TYR A 156 -9.71 -8.53 -0.92
C TYR A 156 -10.26 -7.30 -0.20
N MET A 157 -10.14 -7.25 1.11
CA MET A 157 -10.58 -6.09 1.88
C MET A 157 -9.82 -5.93 3.20
N SER A 158 -9.93 -4.74 3.78
CA SER A 158 -9.60 -4.54 5.19
C SER A 158 -10.82 -4.82 6.08
N SER A 159 -10.62 -4.88 7.40
CA SER A 159 -11.72 -4.93 8.37
C SER A 159 -12.56 -3.64 8.40
N TYR A 160 -13.72 -3.69 9.05
CA TYR A 160 -14.54 -2.53 9.37
C TYR A 160 -13.79 -1.54 10.29
N PRO A 161 -14.19 -0.24 10.29
CA PRO A 161 -13.42 0.86 10.87
C PRO A 161 -13.43 0.98 12.39
N PHE A 162 -13.24 -0.13 13.08
CA PHE A 162 -13.13 -0.21 14.53
C PHE A 162 -12.31 -1.43 14.96
N ASP A 163 -11.72 -1.36 16.15
CA ASP A 163 -11.11 -2.50 16.84
C ASP A 163 -12.16 -3.23 17.68
N ASP A 164 -12.05 -4.56 17.80
CA ASP A 164 -13.01 -5.36 18.57
C ASP A 164 -13.07 -4.89 20.04
N PRO A 165 -14.26 -4.47 20.54
CA PRO A 165 -14.39 -3.98 21.91
C PRO A 165 -13.98 -4.99 22.98
N ARG A 166 -14.09 -6.30 22.71
CA ARG A 166 -13.71 -7.37 23.64
C ARG A 166 -12.20 -7.48 23.84
N LEU A 167 -11.44 -6.93 22.91
CA LEU A 167 -9.97 -6.91 22.90
C LEU A 167 -9.38 -5.58 23.38
N LYS A 168 -10.19 -4.65 23.88
CA LYS A 168 -9.70 -3.43 24.55
C LYS A 168 -8.96 -3.80 25.84
N PRO A 169 -8.01 -2.96 26.33
CA PRO A 169 -7.31 -3.22 27.59
C PRO A 169 -8.28 -3.52 28.74
N GLY A 170 -8.07 -4.64 29.43
CA GLY A 170 -8.96 -5.13 30.51
C GLY A 170 -10.26 -5.80 30.03
N GLY A 171 -10.42 -6.01 28.73
CA GLY A 171 -11.56 -6.72 28.16
C GLY A 171 -11.54 -8.24 28.45
N PRO A 172 -12.63 -8.95 28.13
CA PRO A 172 -12.73 -10.39 28.38
C PRO A 172 -11.90 -11.26 27.42
N GLY A 173 -11.40 -10.71 26.31
CA GLY A 173 -10.81 -11.51 25.24
C GLY A 173 -11.88 -12.21 24.38
N ILE A 174 -11.44 -13.15 23.54
CA ILE A 174 -12.32 -13.92 22.65
C ILE A 174 -11.92 -15.40 22.72
N ASP A 175 -12.83 -16.24 23.23
CA ASP A 175 -12.71 -17.69 23.14
C ASP A 175 -13.14 -18.18 21.75
N TYR A 176 -12.38 -19.10 21.18
CA TYR A 176 -12.68 -19.71 19.89
C TYR A 176 -12.16 -21.15 19.82
N LYS A 177 -12.54 -21.87 18.76
CA LYS A 177 -12.03 -23.21 18.46
C LYS A 177 -11.46 -23.25 17.06
N TYR A 178 -10.34 -23.93 16.88
CA TYR A 178 -9.77 -24.19 15.56
C TYR A 178 -9.43 -25.67 15.42
N PHE A 179 -9.41 -26.15 14.18
CA PHE A 179 -9.00 -27.51 13.86
C PHE A 179 -7.48 -27.55 13.72
N ASP A 180 -6.81 -28.22 14.66
CA ASP A 180 -5.37 -28.44 14.62
C ASP A 180 -5.07 -29.78 13.95
N ASP A 181 -4.54 -29.73 12.73
CA ASP A 181 -4.04 -30.91 12.00
C ASP A 181 -2.52 -30.84 11.78
N THR A 182 -1.78 -30.12 12.63
CA THR A 182 -0.32 -29.93 12.48
C THR A 182 0.50 -31.22 12.57
N TYR A 183 -0.13 -32.37 12.81
CA TYR A 183 0.48 -33.70 12.80
C TYR A 183 1.28 -33.99 11.51
N TYR A 184 0.85 -33.46 10.35
CA TYR A 184 1.59 -33.64 9.09
C TYR A 184 2.96 -32.92 9.07
N LEU A 185 3.18 -31.89 9.89
CA LEU A 185 4.45 -31.15 9.95
C LEU A 185 5.60 -32.00 10.50
N TYR A 186 5.29 -33.03 11.29
CA TYR A 186 6.28 -33.86 11.96
C TYR A 186 6.56 -35.20 11.25
N ARG A 187 5.80 -35.53 10.18
CA ARG A 187 6.03 -36.73 9.35
C ARG A 187 5.75 -36.42 7.87
N PRO A 188 6.78 -36.33 7.02
CA PRO A 188 6.60 -36.18 5.58
C PRO A 188 5.95 -37.43 4.98
N GLY A 189 4.79 -37.29 4.34
CA GLY A 189 4.08 -38.41 3.69
C GLY A 189 2.59 -38.15 3.51
N LYS A 190 1.89 -39.03 2.77
CA LYS A 190 0.42 -39.03 2.71
C LYS A 190 -0.13 -39.58 4.02
N HIS A 191 -0.62 -38.70 4.88
CA HIS A 191 -1.30 -39.06 6.12
C HIS A 191 -2.79 -38.75 6.02
N LYS A 192 -3.62 -39.58 6.64
CA LYS A 192 -5.01 -39.21 6.90
C LYS A 192 -4.98 -38.13 7.98
N SER A 193 -5.73 -37.05 7.80
CA SER A 193 -5.95 -36.04 8.83
C SER A 193 -6.35 -36.73 10.14
N SER A 194 -5.64 -36.40 11.22
CA SER A 194 -5.94 -36.87 12.57
C SER A 194 -6.17 -35.70 13.52
N GLY A 195 -6.45 -34.52 12.95
CA GLY A 195 -6.60 -33.30 13.71
C GLY A 195 -7.79 -33.32 14.65
N GLU A 196 -7.73 -32.43 15.63
CA GLU A 196 -8.78 -32.24 16.63
C GLU A 196 -9.13 -30.75 16.78
N TYR A 197 -10.34 -30.48 17.28
CA TYR A 197 -10.72 -29.11 17.60
C TYR A 197 -10.13 -28.71 18.96
N VAL A 198 -9.29 -27.69 18.95
CA VAL A 198 -8.61 -27.17 20.14
C VAL A 198 -9.26 -25.84 20.55
N ASN A 199 -9.48 -25.67 21.85
CA ASN A 199 -9.92 -24.38 22.41
C ASN A 199 -8.74 -23.41 22.45
N ALA A 200 -8.97 -22.17 22.03
CA ALA A 200 -8.01 -21.09 22.12
C ALA A 200 -8.67 -19.79 22.56
N HIS A 201 -7.83 -18.83 22.93
CA HIS A 201 -8.27 -17.56 23.48
C HIS A 201 -7.42 -16.41 22.95
N ILE A 202 -8.05 -15.42 22.33
CA ILE A 202 -7.42 -14.17 21.93
C ILE A 202 -7.42 -13.23 23.15
N ARG A 203 -6.22 -12.96 23.67
CA ARG A 203 -6.03 -12.11 24.85
C ARG A 203 -6.10 -10.63 24.46
N PRO A 204 -6.71 -9.75 25.29
CA PRO A 204 -6.66 -8.31 25.07
C PRO A 204 -5.25 -7.72 25.01
N GLU A 205 -4.28 -8.33 25.70
CA GLU A 205 -2.87 -7.91 25.69
C GLU A 205 -2.15 -8.27 24.38
N SER A 206 -2.73 -9.19 23.59
CA SER A 206 -2.20 -9.58 22.28
C SER A 206 -3.36 -9.66 21.28
N PRO A 207 -3.97 -8.51 20.94
CA PRO A 207 -5.22 -8.48 20.17
C PRO A 207 -5.00 -8.79 18.69
N GLY A 208 -3.77 -9.01 18.24
CA GLY A 208 -3.42 -9.19 16.83
C GLY A 208 -3.53 -7.89 16.03
N TYR A 209 -4.05 -7.96 14.80
CA TYR A 209 -4.11 -6.81 13.91
C TYR A 209 -5.23 -5.84 14.29
N ALA A 210 -4.85 -4.57 14.42
CA ALA A 210 -5.79 -3.46 14.54
C ALA A 210 -6.50 -3.18 13.19
N TRP A 211 -7.61 -2.45 13.25
CA TRP A 211 -8.39 -2.04 12.08
C TRP A 211 -7.50 -1.54 10.93
N GLY A 212 -7.73 -2.06 9.73
CA GLY A 212 -7.06 -1.55 8.52
C GLY A 212 -5.61 -1.95 8.35
N MET A 213 -4.99 -2.66 9.31
CA MET A 213 -3.57 -3.07 9.24
C MET A 213 -3.31 -4.25 8.32
N VAL A 214 -4.35 -4.95 7.88
CA VAL A 214 -4.23 -6.08 6.97
C VAL A 214 -5.26 -6.02 5.85
N ILE A 215 -4.88 -6.61 4.73
CA ILE A 215 -5.75 -6.89 3.58
C ILE A 215 -5.84 -8.41 3.45
N PHE A 216 -7.04 -8.97 3.49
CA PHE A 216 -7.25 -10.42 3.38
C PHE A 216 -8.23 -10.72 2.24
N MET A 217 -8.10 -11.90 1.63
CA MET A 217 -9.09 -12.40 0.69
C MET A 217 -10.33 -12.81 1.48
N LYS A 218 -11.52 -12.30 1.12
CA LYS A 218 -12.78 -12.60 1.83
C LYS A 218 -13.03 -14.10 1.94
N LYS A 219 -12.78 -14.85 0.86
CA LYS A 219 -12.93 -16.31 0.81
C LYS A 219 -11.98 -17.06 1.77
N GLY A 220 -10.81 -16.48 2.05
CA GLY A 220 -9.83 -17.06 2.96
C GLY A 220 -10.06 -16.72 4.44
N LEU A 221 -11.03 -15.85 4.75
CA LEU A 221 -11.24 -15.33 6.09
C LEU A 221 -11.53 -16.42 7.12
N ASP A 222 -12.35 -17.41 6.78
CA ASP A 222 -12.77 -18.47 7.71
C ASP A 222 -11.60 -19.34 8.18
N ASN A 223 -10.46 -19.28 7.48
CA ASN A 223 -9.21 -19.96 7.85
C ASN A 223 -8.23 -19.04 8.62
N LEU A 224 -8.69 -17.88 9.07
CA LEU A 224 -7.91 -16.91 9.84
C LEU A 224 -8.56 -16.69 11.21
N VAL A 225 -7.74 -16.58 12.26
CA VAL A 225 -8.19 -16.21 13.62
C VAL A 225 -8.91 -14.85 13.64
N GLU A 226 -8.60 -13.97 12.69
CA GLU A 226 -9.28 -12.68 12.54
C GLU A 226 -10.79 -12.83 12.28
N SER A 227 -11.25 -13.99 11.77
CA SER A 227 -12.66 -14.32 11.61
C SER A 227 -13.43 -14.44 12.93
N GLU A 228 -12.77 -14.39 14.10
CA GLU A 228 -13.45 -14.41 15.40
C GLU A 228 -13.82 -12.99 15.89
N LYS A 229 -13.26 -11.96 15.24
CA LYS A 229 -13.41 -10.56 15.64
C LYS A 229 -14.64 -9.91 15.01
N ALA A 230 -15.29 -9.03 15.76
CA ALA A 230 -16.53 -8.35 15.38
C ALA A 230 -16.37 -7.49 14.11
N ASN A 231 -15.21 -6.86 13.92
CA ASN A 231 -14.90 -6.04 12.74
C ASN A 231 -14.58 -6.85 11.47
N TYR A 232 -14.61 -8.18 11.53
CA TYR A 232 -14.49 -9.09 10.39
C TYR A 232 -15.79 -9.88 10.14
N GLN A 233 -16.85 -9.66 10.94
CA GLN A 233 -18.15 -10.30 10.74
C GLN A 233 -18.98 -9.58 9.68
N ASN A 234 -19.85 -10.32 8.99
CA ASN A 234 -20.86 -9.77 8.07
C ASN A 234 -20.29 -8.82 7.00
N LEU A 235 -19.06 -9.07 6.56
CA LEU A 235 -18.39 -8.30 5.51
C LEU A 235 -19.12 -8.46 4.16
N PRO A 236 -19.09 -7.44 3.29
CA PRO A 236 -19.80 -7.48 2.02
C PRO A 236 -19.13 -8.43 1.01
N ASP A 237 -19.93 -9.01 0.11
CA ASP A 237 -19.46 -9.91 -0.95
C ASP A 237 -18.95 -9.18 -2.21
N LYS A 238 -19.06 -7.85 -2.23
CA LYS A 238 -18.57 -6.96 -3.30
C LYS A 238 -18.20 -5.59 -2.75
N GLU A 239 -17.38 -4.83 -3.46
CA GLU A 239 -17.15 -3.43 -3.11
C GLU A 239 -18.47 -2.62 -3.08
N PRO A 240 -18.67 -1.72 -2.10
CA PRO A 240 -19.80 -0.82 -2.08
C PRO A 240 -19.82 0.09 -3.31
N GLU A 241 -21.02 0.43 -3.79
CA GLU A 241 -21.19 1.43 -4.83
C GLU A 241 -20.79 2.82 -4.30
N VAL A 242 -19.98 3.53 -5.07
CA VAL A 242 -19.55 4.90 -4.73
C VAL A 242 -20.25 5.88 -5.65
N VAL A 243 -21.32 6.48 -5.15
CA VAL A 243 -22.13 7.46 -5.89
C VAL A 243 -21.55 8.87 -5.69
N GLY A 244 -21.48 9.64 -6.77
CA GLY A 244 -21.12 11.06 -6.72
C GLY A 244 -19.65 11.37 -6.44
N TYR A 245 -18.74 10.40 -6.55
CA TYR A 245 -17.30 10.63 -6.41
C TYR A 245 -16.79 11.68 -7.41
N LYS A 246 -16.03 12.65 -6.92
CA LYS A 246 -15.52 13.78 -7.71
C LYS A 246 -14.01 13.74 -7.95
N GLY A 247 -13.30 12.87 -7.26
CA GLY A 247 -11.87 12.64 -7.49
C GLY A 247 -11.60 11.90 -8.80
N TRP A 248 -10.33 11.75 -9.12
CA TRP A 248 -9.91 10.97 -10.28
C TRP A 248 -10.18 9.49 -10.05
N THR A 249 -10.68 8.79 -11.06
CA THR A 249 -10.96 7.34 -10.95
C THR A 249 -9.74 6.48 -11.26
N ARG A 250 -8.62 7.09 -11.68
CA ARG A 250 -7.35 6.47 -12.01
C ARG A 250 -6.22 7.43 -11.68
N MET A 251 -5.03 6.88 -11.48
CA MET A 251 -3.83 7.71 -11.44
C MET A 251 -3.41 8.08 -12.87
N HIS A 252 -2.86 9.28 -13.04
CA HIS A 252 -2.37 9.79 -14.32
C HIS A 252 -0.90 10.17 -14.19
N CYS A 253 -0.10 9.91 -15.23
CA CYS A 253 1.30 10.30 -15.24
C CYS A 253 1.78 10.49 -16.68
N ASP A 254 2.58 11.54 -16.90
CA ASP A 254 3.27 11.79 -18.15
C ASP A 254 4.65 11.10 -18.13
N LEU A 255 4.83 10.11 -19.01
CA LEU A 255 6.08 9.37 -19.22
C LEU A 255 7.19 10.23 -19.84
N ASN A 256 6.84 11.36 -20.44
CA ASN A 256 7.78 12.31 -21.04
C ASN A 256 8.12 13.46 -20.09
N ALA A 257 7.57 13.47 -18.87
CA ALA A 257 7.84 14.54 -17.94
C ALA A 257 9.33 14.71 -17.71
N GLY A 258 9.78 15.96 -17.89
CA GLY A 258 11.16 16.34 -17.78
C GLY A 258 12.08 15.84 -18.89
N LYS A 259 11.66 15.01 -19.85
CA LYS A 259 12.54 14.49 -20.91
C LYS A 259 13.02 15.55 -21.88
#